data_AF-A0A7X7FU71-F1
#
_entry.id   AF-A0A7X7FU71-F1
#
_cell.length_a   1.000
_cell.length_b   1.000
_cell.length_c   1.000
_cell.angle_alpha   90.00
_cell.angle_beta   90.00
_cell.angle_gamma   90.00
#
_symmetry.space_group_name_H-M   'P 1'
#
loop_
_entity.id
_entity.type
_entity.pdbx_description
1 polymer ?
#
loop_
_entity_poly.entity_id
_entity_poly.type
_entity_poly.pdbx_seq_one_letter_code
_entity_poly.pdbx_strand_id
1 'polypeptide(L)'
;MTPTVQQDTLWTKSFVFMCLSNFMMCFAFYLLMPTLPFYLLEVFHTSKGMVGLVLSCYTIAVLAIRPFSGFLADTFSRKPMYIIAYFLFVAIFVGYLLAGVLTMFIAFRTLHGLAFGAVSTSGNTLVIDVMPASRRGEGLGYYGATNNLAMAFGPMVGLFLQNTGSFDIIFYMAILFGCIGLFFTFFVKAPKKIPQEHQALSLDRFILLKGIPAAIS
;
A
#
# COMPACT_ATOMS: atom_id res chain seq x y z
N MET A 1 43.17 8.03 -20.58
CA MET A 1 41.78 7.62 -20.82
C MET A 1 41.01 7.83 -19.53
N THR A 2 40.25 8.91 -19.42
CA THR A 2 39.30 9.12 -18.32
C THR A 2 38.19 8.08 -18.46
N PRO A 3 37.90 7.27 -17.44
CA PRO A 3 36.78 6.35 -17.51
C PRO A 3 35.52 7.19 -17.66
N THR A 4 34.79 7.00 -18.76
CA THR A 4 33.46 7.58 -18.93
C THR A 4 32.59 7.05 -17.81
N VAL A 5 32.24 7.93 -16.86
CA VAL A 5 31.26 7.61 -15.80
C VAL A 5 29.95 7.31 -16.51
N GLN A 6 29.67 6.03 -16.70
CA GLN A 6 28.42 5.57 -17.29
C GLN A 6 27.33 5.99 -16.30
N GLN A 7 26.57 7.04 -16.64
CA GLN A 7 25.53 7.56 -15.75
C GLN A 7 24.52 6.45 -15.46
N ASP A 8 24.33 6.15 -14.19
CA ASP A 8 23.34 5.18 -13.78
C ASP A 8 21.94 5.64 -14.24
N THR A 9 21.28 4.82 -15.07
CA THR A 9 19.97 5.14 -15.62
C THR A 9 18.89 4.85 -14.58
N LEU A 10 18.16 5.88 -14.13
CA LEU A 10 17.00 5.72 -13.24
C LEU A 10 15.82 5.04 -13.94
N TRP A 11 15.56 5.42 -15.20
CA TRP A 11 14.42 4.98 -16.01
C TRP A 11 14.60 3.55 -16.56
N THR A 12 14.72 2.59 -15.64
CA THR A 12 14.71 1.17 -15.97
C THR A 12 13.28 0.67 -16.13
N LYS A 13 13.10 -0.44 -16.85
CA LYS A 13 11.79 -1.11 -16.96
C LYS A 13 11.21 -1.45 -15.57
N SER A 14 12.04 -1.92 -14.64
CA SER A 14 11.64 -2.24 -13.27
C SER A 14 11.13 -1.01 -12.53
N PHE A 15 11.83 0.14 -12.64
CA PHE A 15 11.39 1.37 -11.99
C PHE A 15 10.05 1.87 -12.56
N VAL A 16 9.89 1.85 -13.89
CA VAL A 16 8.61 2.21 -14.54
C VAL A 16 7.48 1.29 -14.07
N PHE A 17 7.69 -0.03 -14.04
CA PHE A 17 6.67 -0.96 -13.55
C PHE A 17 6.34 -0.76 -12.07
N MET A 18 7.31 -0.41 -11.22
CA MET A 18 7.04 -0.04 -9.83
C MET A 18 6.17 1.22 -9.73
N CYS A 19 6.48 2.26 -10.51
CA CYS A 19 5.69 3.49 -10.57
C CYS A 19 4.26 3.23 -11.05
N LEU A 20 4.08 2.43 -12.11
CA LEU A 20 2.75 2.04 -12.61
C LEU A 20 1.99 1.21 -11.58
N SER A 21 2.65 0.24 -10.94
CA SER A 21 2.04 -0.59 -9.90
C SER A 21 1.54 0.26 -8.73
N ASN A 22 2.36 1.23 -8.29
CA ASN A 22 2.02 2.14 -7.20
C ASN A 22 0.90 3.10 -7.57
N PHE A 23 0.95 3.71 -8.77
CA PHE A 23 -0.13 4.57 -9.26
C PHE A 23 -1.46 3.82 -9.25
N MET A 24 -1.51 2.64 -9.86
CA MET A 24 -2.74 1.84 -9.99
C MET A 24 -3.27 1.38 -8.62
N MET A 25 -2.37 0.99 -7.70
CA MET A 25 -2.73 0.65 -6.32
C MET A 25 -3.38 1.83 -5.60
N CYS A 26 -2.70 2.97 -5.61
CA CYS A 26 -3.16 4.18 -4.95
C CYS A 26 -4.44 4.70 -5.61
N PHE A 27 -4.56 4.60 -6.93
CA PHE A 27 -5.75 5.04 -7.64
C PHE A 27 -6.96 4.20 -7.24
N ALA A 28 -6.83 2.86 -7.22
CA ALA A 28 -7.86 1.96 -6.72
C ALA A 28 -8.25 2.26 -5.27
N PHE A 29 -7.27 2.58 -4.42
CA PHE A 29 -7.51 2.97 -3.03
C PHE A 29 -8.28 4.29 -2.89
N TYR A 30 -7.80 5.35 -3.54
CA TYR A 30 -8.35 6.69 -3.42
C TYR A 30 -9.69 6.86 -4.15
N LEU A 31 -10.00 5.97 -5.10
CA LEU A 31 -11.34 5.85 -5.68
C LEU A 31 -12.39 5.44 -4.64
N LEU A 32 -12.02 4.62 -3.65
CA LEU A 32 -12.91 4.16 -2.58
C LEU A 32 -12.97 5.09 -1.37
N MET A 33 -11.88 5.79 -1.06
CA MET A 33 -11.78 6.58 0.18
C MET A 33 -12.92 7.59 0.40
N PRO A 34 -13.28 8.45 -0.56
CA PRO A 34 -14.34 9.43 -0.33
C PRO A 34 -15.74 8.83 -0.48
N THR A 35 -15.88 7.66 -1.13
CA THR A 35 -17.17 7.04 -1.44
C THR A 35 -17.63 6.07 -0.36
N LEU A 36 -16.69 5.48 0.39
CA LEU A 36 -16.97 4.54 1.48
C LEU A 36 -17.92 5.08 2.57
N PRO A 37 -17.80 6.33 3.05
CA PRO A 37 -18.72 6.88 4.05
C PRO A 37 -20.17 6.88 3.55
N PHE A 38 -20.39 7.22 2.28
CA PHE A 38 -21.71 7.20 1.67
C PHE A 38 -22.24 5.77 1.54
N TYR A 39 -21.40 4.82 1.09
CA TYR A 39 -21.78 3.41 1.03
C TYR A 39 -22.27 2.87 2.39
N LEU A 40 -21.56 3.20 3.47
CA LEU A 40 -21.91 2.79 4.83
C LEU A 40 -23.23 3.41 5.32
N LEU A 41 -23.52 4.66 4.95
CA LEU A 41 -24.77 5.33 5.33
C LEU A 41 -25.95 4.89 4.47
N GLU A 42 -25.75 4.73 3.17
CA GLU A 42 -26.82 4.52 2.19
C GLU A 42 -27.15 3.03 2.00
N VAL A 43 -26.17 2.13 2.08
CA VAL A 43 -26.36 0.69 1.86
C VAL A 43 -26.45 -0.08 3.17
N PHE A 44 -25.59 0.22 4.14
CA PHE A 44 -25.66 -0.41 5.47
C PHE A 44 -26.56 0.32 6.46
N HIS A 45 -27.13 1.47 6.09
CA HIS A 45 -28.02 2.28 6.92
C HIS A 45 -27.47 2.55 8.33
N THR A 46 -26.15 2.71 8.45
CA THR A 46 -25.49 2.86 9.74
C THR A 46 -25.43 4.32 10.20
N SER A 47 -24.98 4.56 11.44
CA SER A 47 -24.83 5.92 11.98
C SER A 47 -23.48 6.54 11.59
N LYS A 48 -23.41 7.88 11.59
CA LYS A 48 -22.15 8.62 11.37
C LYS A 48 -21.04 8.22 12.36
N GLY A 49 -21.41 7.94 13.61
CA GLY A 49 -20.46 7.44 14.61
C GLY A 49 -19.88 6.08 14.23
N MET A 50 -20.71 5.19 13.70
CA MET A 50 -20.27 3.87 13.24
C MET A 50 -19.42 3.95 11.96
N VAL A 51 -19.71 4.88 11.05
CA VAL A 51 -18.82 5.20 9.92
C VAL A 51 -17.44 5.59 10.41
N GLY A 52 -17.36 6.49 11.39
CA GLY A 52 -16.10 6.87 12.04
C GLY A 52 -15.35 5.66 12.57
N LEU A 53 -16.02 4.77 13.30
CA LEU A 53 -15.43 3.53 13.83
C LEU A 53 -14.86 2.64 12.71
N VAL A 54 -15.63 2.40 11.65
CA VAL A 54 -15.20 1.57 10.50
C VAL A 54 -13.94 2.14 9.85
N LEU A 55 -13.89 3.47 9.65
CA LEU A 55 -12.72 4.14 9.09
C LEU A 55 -11.52 4.11 10.06
N SER A 56 -11.75 4.24 11.37
CA SER A 56 -10.72 4.13 12.39
C SER A 56 -10.10 2.74 12.47
N CYS A 57 -10.89 1.66 12.33
CA CYS A 57 -10.37 0.28 12.32
C CYS A 57 -9.28 0.09 11.27
N TYR A 58 -9.46 0.66 10.08
CA TYR A 58 -8.42 0.66 9.05
C TYR A 58 -7.16 1.38 9.51
N THR A 59 -7.28 2.62 9.99
CA THR A 59 -6.13 3.43 10.41
C THR A 59 -5.35 2.75 11.53
N ILE A 60 -6.06 2.22 12.53
CA ILE A 60 -5.46 1.45 13.64
C ILE A 60 -4.72 0.22 13.10
N ALA A 61 -5.33 -0.54 12.18
CA ALA A 61 -4.68 -1.70 11.57
C ALA A 61 -3.42 -1.32 10.78
N VAL A 62 -3.46 -0.24 9.99
CA VAL A 62 -2.28 0.29 9.29
C VAL A 62 -1.17 0.64 10.29
N LEU A 63 -1.49 1.35 11.37
CA LEU A 63 -0.52 1.72 12.40
C LEU A 63 0.09 0.49 13.06
N ALA A 64 -0.74 -0.50 13.42
CA ALA A 64 -0.32 -1.71 14.09
C ALA A 64 0.63 -2.55 13.23
N ILE A 65 0.36 -2.71 11.93
CA ILE A 65 1.15 -3.60 11.08
C ILE A 65 2.49 -3.01 10.65
N ARG A 66 2.61 -1.67 10.53
CA ARG A 66 3.80 -1.01 9.98
C ARG A 66 5.15 -1.43 10.59
N PRO A 67 5.35 -1.50 11.92
CA PRO A 67 6.60 -2.00 12.49
C PRO A 67 6.91 -3.44 12.05
N PHE A 68 5.90 -4.31 12.05
CA PHE A 68 6.05 -5.70 11.61
C PHE A 68 6.33 -5.79 10.11
N SER A 69 5.66 -5.01 9.27
CA SER A 69 5.92 -4.95 7.84
C SER A 69 7.35 -4.53 7.52
N GLY A 70 7.94 -3.61 8.30
CA GLY A 70 9.35 -3.23 8.17
C GLY A 70 10.28 -4.41 8.43
N PHE A 71 10.04 -5.12 9.54
CA PHE A 71 10.77 -6.34 9.88
C PHE A 71 10.63 -7.41 8.79
N LEU A 72 9.40 -7.71 8.37
CA LEU A 72 9.12 -8.69 7.32
C LEU A 72 9.83 -8.32 6.00
N ALA A 73 9.89 -7.04 5.64
CA ALA A 73 10.56 -6.58 4.41
C ALA A 73 12.10 -6.67 4.46
N ASP A 74 12.68 -6.74 5.66
CA ASP A 74 14.11 -6.98 5.85
C ASP A 74 14.45 -8.46 5.95
N THR A 75 13.53 -9.27 6.46
CA THR A 75 13.68 -10.72 6.66
C THR A 75 13.39 -11.52 5.38
N PHE A 76 12.30 -11.21 4.69
CA PHE A 76 11.87 -11.97 3.52
C PHE A 76 12.36 -11.34 2.21
N SER A 77 12.31 -12.14 1.14
CA SER A 77 12.53 -11.63 -0.21
C SER A 77 11.49 -10.55 -0.54
N ARG A 78 11.97 -9.34 -0.84
CA ARG A 78 11.14 -8.13 -1.03
C ARG A 78 10.11 -8.25 -2.15
N LYS A 79 10.49 -8.81 -3.31
CA LYS A 79 9.55 -8.96 -4.45
C LYS A 79 8.38 -9.91 -4.13
N PRO A 80 8.60 -11.18 -3.71
CA PRO A 80 7.51 -12.05 -3.30
C PRO A 80 6.63 -11.45 -2.21
N MET A 81 7.23 -10.82 -1.20
CA MET A 81 6.47 -10.15 -0.13
C MET A 81 5.57 -9.04 -0.68
N TYR A 82 6.09 -8.19 -1.58
CA TYR A 82 5.30 -7.13 -2.21
C TYR A 82 4.13 -7.70 -3.02
N ILE A 83 4.36 -8.75 -3.83
CA ILE A 83 3.30 -9.41 -4.61
C ILE A 83 2.21 -9.97 -3.70
N ILE A 84 2.57 -10.65 -2.60
CA ILE A 84 1.60 -11.22 -1.66
C ILE A 84 0.80 -10.11 -0.97
N ALA A 85 1.47 -9.07 -0.48
CA ALA A 85 0.80 -7.95 0.19
C ALA A 85 -0.14 -7.20 -0.77
N TYR A 86 0.29 -7.00 -2.02
CA TYR A 86 -0.52 -6.39 -3.07
C TYR A 86 -1.72 -7.27 -3.42
N PHE A 87 -1.53 -8.57 -3.61
CA PHE A 87 -2.64 -9.50 -3.85
C PHE A 87 -3.68 -9.45 -2.74
N LEU A 88 -3.25 -9.51 -1.47
CA LEU A 88 -4.15 -9.41 -0.33
C LEU A 88 -4.89 -8.07 -0.32
N PHE A 89 -4.20 -6.97 -0.61
CA PHE A 89 -4.80 -5.64 -0.73
C PHE A 89 -5.94 -5.61 -1.78
N VAL A 90 -5.71 -6.16 -2.98
CA VAL A 90 -6.72 -6.20 -4.05
C VAL A 90 -7.85 -7.18 -3.75
N ALA A 91 -7.53 -8.35 -3.18
CA ALA A 91 -8.53 -9.37 -2.83
C ALA A 91 -9.58 -8.86 -1.84
N ILE A 92 -9.21 -7.90 -0.99
CA ILE A 92 -10.13 -7.30 -0.01
C ILE A 92 -11.23 -6.46 -0.68
N PHE A 93 -10.99 -5.90 -1.87
CA PHE A 93 -12.05 -5.24 -2.63
C PHE A 93 -13.16 -6.21 -3.06
N VAL A 94 -12.80 -7.45 -3.39
CA VAL A 94 -13.78 -8.52 -3.60
C VAL A 94 -14.53 -8.82 -2.30
N GLY A 95 -13.82 -8.80 -1.17
CA GLY A 95 -14.44 -8.92 0.15
C GLY A 95 -15.52 -7.88 0.43
N TYR A 96 -15.35 -6.63 -0.02
CA TYR A 96 -16.38 -5.59 0.12
C TYR A 96 -17.67 -5.89 -0.65
N LEU A 97 -17.56 -6.46 -1.85
CA LEU A 97 -18.71 -6.91 -2.63
C LEU A 97 -19.44 -8.09 -1.97
N LEU A 98 -18.70 -8.95 -1.26
CA LEU A 98 -19.26 -10.12 -0.58
C LEU A 98 -19.78 -9.82 0.84
N ALA A 99 -19.53 -8.62 1.35
CA ALA A 99 -19.88 -8.25 2.72
C ALA A 99 -21.39 -7.97 2.84
N GLY A 100 -22.18 -9.01 3.12
CA GLY A 100 -23.64 -8.89 3.29
C GLY A 100 -24.08 -8.24 4.61
N VAL A 101 -23.17 -8.09 5.58
CA VAL A 101 -23.46 -7.46 6.88
C VAL A 101 -22.32 -6.55 7.33
N LEU A 102 -22.65 -5.53 8.12
CA LEU A 102 -21.69 -4.49 8.54
C LEU A 102 -20.47 -5.07 9.27
N THR A 103 -20.65 -6.08 10.13
CA THR A 103 -19.54 -6.72 10.85
C THR A 103 -18.52 -7.35 9.90
N MET A 104 -18.99 -7.99 8.82
CA MET A 104 -18.12 -8.58 7.80
C MET A 104 -17.37 -7.48 7.03
N PHE A 105 -18.05 -6.36 6.74
CA PHE A 105 -17.41 -5.19 6.12
C PHE A 105 -16.31 -4.60 7.02
N ILE A 106 -16.53 -4.50 8.33
CA ILE A 106 -15.53 -4.03 9.32
C ILE A 106 -14.33 -4.97 9.36
N ALA A 107 -14.55 -6.28 9.32
CA ALA A 107 -13.47 -7.27 9.26
C ALA A 107 -12.60 -7.06 8.00
N PHE A 108 -13.21 -6.95 6.81
CA PHE A 108 -12.49 -6.63 5.59
C PHE A 108 -11.81 -5.26 5.65
N ARG A 109 -12.43 -4.26 6.28
CA ARG A 109 -11.83 -2.92 6.44
C ARG A 109 -10.59 -2.94 7.32
N THR A 110 -10.59 -3.76 8.35
CA THR A 110 -9.44 -3.98 9.25
C THR A 110 -8.34 -4.70 8.50
N LEU A 111 -8.66 -5.81 7.81
CA LEU A 111 -7.72 -6.54 6.95
C LEU A 111 -7.11 -5.64 5.87
N HIS A 112 -7.91 -4.71 5.31
CA HIS A 112 -7.44 -3.76 4.31
C HIS A 112 -6.34 -2.87 4.87
N GLY A 113 -6.44 -2.47 6.14
CA GLY A 113 -5.41 -1.67 6.80
C GLY A 113 -4.11 -2.45 7.00
N LEU A 114 -4.22 -3.72 7.40
CA LEU A 114 -3.06 -4.61 7.51
C LEU A 114 -2.37 -4.78 6.14
N ALA A 115 -3.15 -5.08 5.10
CA ALA A 115 -2.64 -5.25 3.75
C ALA A 115 -2.03 -3.97 3.18
N PHE A 116 -2.68 -2.81 3.39
CA PHE A 116 -2.17 -1.52 2.94
C PHE A 116 -0.83 -1.15 3.60
N GLY A 117 -0.72 -1.36 4.92
CA GLY A 117 0.53 -1.14 5.64
C GLY A 117 1.66 -2.07 5.17
N ALA A 118 1.34 -3.32 4.83
CA ALA A 118 2.32 -4.27 4.29
C ALA A 118 2.74 -3.93 2.86
N VAL A 119 1.81 -3.62 1.95
CA VAL A 119 2.09 -3.33 0.54
C VAL A 119 2.83 -2.01 0.36
N SER A 120 2.50 -0.98 1.15
CA SER A 120 3.20 0.31 1.08
C SER A 120 4.65 0.22 1.58
N THR A 121 4.89 -0.47 2.70
CA THR A 121 6.26 -0.68 3.20
C THR A 121 7.10 -1.55 2.26
N SER A 122 6.55 -2.67 1.79
CA SER A 122 7.26 -3.56 0.86
C SER A 122 7.48 -2.91 -0.52
N GLY A 123 6.53 -2.12 -1.02
CA GLY A 123 6.68 -1.35 -2.25
C GLY A 123 7.79 -0.29 -2.16
N ASN A 124 7.82 0.48 -1.07
CA ASN A 124 8.86 1.48 -0.82
C ASN A 124 10.27 0.86 -0.73
N THR A 125 10.41 -0.31 -0.10
CA THR A 125 11.71 -0.99 -0.02
C THR A 125 12.12 -1.60 -1.36
N LEU A 126 11.17 -2.18 -2.11
CA LEU A 126 11.43 -2.78 -3.41
C LEU A 126 11.80 -1.74 -4.47
N VAL A 127 11.14 -0.57 -4.47
CA VAL A 127 11.47 0.48 -5.45
C VAL A 127 12.89 1.02 -5.23
N ILE A 128 13.33 1.13 -3.98
CA ILE A 128 14.70 1.56 -3.62
C ILE A 128 15.76 0.57 -4.13
N ASP A 129 15.44 -0.73 -4.21
CA ASP A 129 16.36 -1.77 -4.69
C ASP A 129 16.50 -1.80 -6.20
N VAL A 130 15.49 -1.33 -6.95
CA VAL A 130 15.56 -1.26 -8.42
C VAL A 130 16.11 0.08 -8.92
N MET A 131 16.33 1.04 -8.01
CA MET A 131 16.97 2.31 -8.30
C MET A 131 18.50 2.22 -8.13
N PRO A 132 19.27 2.94 -8.96
CA PRO A 132 20.68 3.15 -8.68
C PRO A 132 20.85 4.01 -7.42
N ALA A 133 21.84 3.65 -6.59
CA ALA A 133 22.07 4.29 -5.29
C ALA A 133 22.26 5.82 -5.41
N SER A 134 22.93 6.26 -6.48
CA SER A 134 23.23 7.65 -6.80
C SER A 134 21.98 8.52 -7.07
N ARG A 135 20.83 7.91 -7.44
CA ARG A 135 19.61 8.63 -7.85
C ARG A 135 18.37 8.27 -7.04
N ARG A 136 18.54 7.68 -5.85
CA ARG A 136 17.41 7.29 -4.99
C ARG A 136 16.52 8.47 -4.59
N GLY A 137 17.10 9.64 -4.32
CA GLY A 137 16.34 10.85 -3.99
C GLY A 137 15.42 11.28 -5.13
N GLU A 138 15.95 11.35 -6.35
CA GLU A 138 15.19 11.65 -7.58
C GLU A 138 14.11 10.60 -7.84
N GLY A 139 14.47 9.31 -7.78
CA GLY A 139 13.56 8.20 -8.00
C GLY A 139 12.42 8.14 -7.00
N LEU A 140 12.69 8.39 -5.72
CA LEU A 140 11.65 8.48 -4.68
C LEU A 140 10.74 9.69 -4.90
N GLY A 141 11.27 10.80 -5.42
CA GLY A 141 10.46 11.95 -5.84
C GLY A 141 9.42 11.58 -6.91
N TYR A 142 9.86 10.92 -7.98
CA TYR A 142 8.96 10.44 -9.04
C TYR A 142 7.98 9.36 -8.55
N TYR A 143 8.46 8.41 -7.75
CA TYR A 143 7.60 7.38 -7.16
C TYR A 143 6.51 8.00 -6.27
N GLY A 144 6.86 8.98 -5.42
CA GLY A 144 5.91 9.75 -4.62
C GLY A 144 4.95 10.59 -5.47
N ALA A 145 5.41 11.16 -6.58
CA ALA A 145 4.55 11.89 -7.51
C ALA A 145 3.42 11.00 -8.06
N THR A 146 3.68 9.71 -8.32
CA THR A 146 2.60 8.79 -8.74
C THR A 146 1.51 8.64 -7.68
N ASN A 147 1.86 8.59 -6.39
CA ASN A 147 0.88 8.56 -5.31
C ASN A 147 0.06 9.86 -5.26
N ASN A 148 0.70 11.02 -5.45
CA ASN A 148 0.01 12.31 -5.42
C ASN A 148 -0.95 12.46 -6.59
N LEU A 149 -0.56 12.01 -7.79
CA LEU A 149 -1.45 11.99 -8.95
C LEU A 149 -2.65 11.08 -8.69
N ALA A 150 -2.42 9.87 -8.16
CA ALA A 150 -3.50 8.96 -7.80
C ALA A 150 -4.44 9.56 -6.74
N MET A 151 -3.90 10.28 -5.73
CA MET A 151 -4.67 10.97 -4.70
C MET A 151 -5.49 12.14 -5.27
N ALA A 152 -5.00 12.82 -6.31
CA ALA A 152 -5.73 13.90 -6.96
C ALA A 152 -6.88 13.36 -7.84
N PHE A 153 -6.62 12.34 -8.65
CA PHE A 153 -7.60 11.84 -9.62
C PHE A 153 -8.56 10.79 -9.04
N GLY A 154 -8.10 9.94 -8.12
CA GLY A 154 -8.88 8.85 -7.55
C GLY A 154 -10.20 9.33 -6.94
N PRO A 155 -10.20 10.32 -6.03
CA PRO A 155 -11.42 10.83 -5.40
C PRO A 155 -12.38 11.45 -6.42
N MET A 156 -11.86 12.18 -7.40
CA MET A 156 -12.66 12.81 -8.44
C MET A 156 -13.44 11.76 -9.25
N VAL A 157 -12.75 10.69 -9.68
CA VAL A 157 -13.39 9.60 -10.42
C VAL A 157 -14.36 8.82 -9.52
N GLY A 158 -13.97 8.53 -8.27
CA GLY A 158 -14.83 7.83 -7.31
C GLY A 158 -16.14 8.57 -7.05
N LEU A 159 -16.08 9.87 -6.75
CA LEU A 159 -17.27 10.71 -6.51
C LEU A 159 -18.13 10.88 -7.77
N PHE A 160 -17.50 11.00 -8.95
CA PHE A 160 -18.24 11.03 -10.21
C PHE A 160 -19.04 9.72 -10.44
N LEU A 161 -18.41 8.56 -10.20
CA LEU A 161 -19.07 7.26 -10.30
C LEU A 161 -20.17 7.08 -9.26
N GLN A 162 -19.96 7.55 -8.04
CA GLN A 162 -20.98 7.54 -6.99
C GLN A 162 -22.24 8.31 -7.41
N ASN A 163 -22.09 9.49 -8.04
CA ASN A 163 -23.22 10.30 -8.46
C ASN A 163 -23.99 9.73 -9.67
N THR A 164 -23.38 8.81 -10.42
CA THR A 164 -23.89 8.35 -11.73
C THR A 164 -24.21 6.86 -11.78
N GLY A 165 -23.81 6.07 -10.78
CA GLY A 165 -23.97 4.61 -10.78
C GLY A 165 -24.04 3.97 -9.39
N SER A 166 -24.19 2.65 -9.35
CA SER A 166 -24.16 1.85 -8.12
C SER A 166 -22.76 1.84 -7.50
N PHE A 167 -22.67 1.80 -6.17
CA PHE A 167 -21.40 1.60 -5.46
C PHE A 167 -20.62 0.36 -5.94
N ASP A 168 -21.31 -0.66 -6.47
CA ASP A 168 -20.67 -1.85 -7.04
C ASP A 168 -19.70 -1.51 -8.17
N ILE A 169 -20.02 -0.51 -9.01
CA ILE A 169 -19.12 -0.11 -10.12
C ILE A 169 -17.80 0.42 -9.58
N ILE A 170 -17.83 1.08 -8.43
CA ILE A 170 -16.66 1.65 -7.76
C ILE A 170 -15.77 0.52 -7.26
N PHE A 171 -16.36 -0.51 -6.63
CA PHE A 171 -15.61 -1.70 -6.20
C PHE A 171 -15.05 -2.47 -7.40
N TYR A 172 -15.80 -2.67 -8.49
CA TYR A 172 -15.30 -3.32 -9.70
C TYR A 172 -14.15 -2.55 -10.34
N MET A 173 -14.23 -1.21 -10.40
CA MET A 173 -13.14 -0.38 -10.90
C MET A 173 -11.90 -0.47 -10.00
N ALA A 174 -12.08 -0.46 -8.67
CA ALA A 174 -10.96 -0.65 -7.74
C ALA A 174 -10.29 -2.03 -7.93
N ILE A 175 -11.06 -3.09 -8.13
CA ILE A 175 -10.54 -4.43 -8.46
C ILE A 175 -9.79 -4.39 -9.78
N LEU A 176 -10.36 -3.81 -10.84
CA LEU A 176 -9.74 -3.72 -12.15
C LEU A 176 -8.38 -3.01 -12.10
N PHE A 177 -8.34 -1.80 -11.56
CA PHE A 177 -7.09 -1.03 -11.47
C PHE A 177 -6.09 -1.69 -10.51
N GLY A 178 -6.56 -2.24 -9.38
CA GLY A 178 -5.73 -3.02 -8.48
C GLY A 178 -5.09 -4.23 -9.17
N CYS A 179 -5.86 -5.00 -9.94
CA CYS A 179 -5.36 -6.14 -10.70
C CYS A 179 -4.36 -5.73 -11.80
N ILE A 180 -4.59 -4.61 -12.49
CA ILE A 180 -3.64 -4.06 -13.48
C ILE A 180 -2.31 -3.70 -12.79
N GLY A 181 -2.37 -3.05 -11.63
CA GLY A 181 -1.17 -2.73 -10.87
C GLY A 181 -0.45 -3.98 -10.35
N LEU A 182 -1.20 -4.96 -9.82
CA LEU A 182 -0.65 -6.26 -9.43
C LEU A 182 0.04 -6.97 -10.61
N PHE A 183 -0.57 -6.92 -11.80
CA PHE A 183 0.00 -7.49 -13.01
C PHE A 183 1.38 -6.88 -13.34
N PHE A 184 1.54 -5.56 -13.23
CA PHE A 184 2.83 -4.90 -13.46
C PHE A 184 3.92 -5.36 -12.48
N THR A 185 3.57 -5.72 -11.24
CA THR A 185 4.55 -6.18 -10.24
C THR A 185 5.30 -7.44 -10.68
N PHE A 186 4.68 -8.32 -11.47
CA PHE A 186 5.32 -9.55 -11.94
C PHE A 186 6.51 -9.27 -12.89
N PHE A 187 6.48 -8.15 -13.61
CA PHE A 187 7.53 -7.74 -14.55
C PHE A 187 8.69 -6.98 -13.89
N VAL A 188 8.56 -6.64 -12.60
CA VAL A 188 9.65 -5.99 -11.85
C VAL A 188 10.79 -6.97 -11.63
N LYS A 189 11.97 -6.66 -12.17
CA LYS A 189 13.20 -7.41 -11.87
C LYS A 189 13.93 -6.71 -10.74
N ALA A 190 14.00 -7.38 -9.59
CA ALA A 190 14.70 -6.87 -8.41
C ALA A 190 15.94 -7.72 -8.12
N PRO A 191 17.01 -7.11 -7.60
CA PRO A 191 18.17 -7.86 -7.12
C PRO A 191 17.73 -8.89 -6.07
N LYS A 192 18.22 -10.13 -6.15
CA LYS A 192 17.99 -11.12 -5.11
C LYS A 192 18.76 -10.69 -3.86
N LYS A 193 18.06 -10.14 -2.85
CA LYS A 193 18.66 -9.91 -1.54
C LYS A 193 18.83 -11.25 -0.85
N ILE A 194 20.04 -11.58 -0.43
CA ILE A 194 20.31 -12.76 0.40
C ILE A 194 19.60 -12.53 1.74
N PRO A 195 18.74 -13.46 2.21
CA PRO A 195 18.12 -13.34 3.53
C PRO A 195 19.21 -13.12 4.59
N GLN A 196 19.13 -12.02 5.35
CA GLN A 196 20.03 -11.82 6.48
C GLN A 196 19.59 -12.71 7.65
N GLU A 197 20.56 -13.23 8.38
CA GLU A 197 20.35 -14.18 9.48
C GLU A 197 19.34 -13.64 10.51
N HIS A 198 18.37 -14.48 10.88
CA HIS A 198 17.25 -14.11 11.75
C HIS A 198 17.73 -13.67 13.14
N GLN A 199 17.71 -12.37 13.41
CA GLN A 199 17.60 -11.90 14.79
C GLN A 199 16.13 -11.96 15.21
N ALA A 200 15.85 -12.59 16.36
CA ALA A 200 14.51 -12.70 16.93
C ALA A 200 13.83 -11.33 17.03
N LEU A 201 12.49 -11.31 16.93
CA LEU A 201 11.66 -10.13 17.15
C LEU A 201 11.92 -9.57 18.57
N SER A 202 12.86 -8.62 18.68
CA SER A 202 13.12 -7.92 19.93
C SER A 202 12.34 -6.62 19.97
N LEU A 203 11.56 -6.42 21.03
CA LEU A 203 10.87 -5.16 21.29
C LEU A 203 11.84 -3.99 21.46
N ASP A 204 13.10 -4.25 21.85
CA ASP A 204 14.19 -3.24 21.90
C ASP A 204 14.44 -2.55 20.55
N ARG A 205 14.06 -3.20 19.44
CA ARG A 205 14.21 -2.66 18.08
C ARG A 205 13.09 -1.69 17.69
N PHE A 206 11.94 -1.78 18.35
CA PHE A 206 10.76 -0.95 18.10
C PHE A 206 10.60 0.15 19.13
N ILE A 207 10.92 -0.16 20.39
CA ILE A 207 10.92 0.75 21.52
C ILE A 207 12.30 0.57 22.16
N LEU A 208 13.10 1.63 22.20
CA LEU A 208 14.40 1.64 22.90
C LEU A 208 14.15 1.56 24.42
N LEU A 209 13.66 0.42 24.90
CA LEU A 209 13.35 0.19 26.32
C LEU A 209 14.58 0.42 27.20
N LYS A 210 15.76 0.08 26.68
CA LYS A 210 17.07 0.34 27.31
C LYS A 210 17.47 1.83 27.31
N GLY A 211 16.86 2.66 26.47
CA GLY A 211 17.06 4.11 26.41
C GLY A 211 16.10 4.90 27.29
N ILE A 212 15.00 4.30 27.76
CA ILE A 212 14.02 4.96 28.66
C ILE A 212 14.68 5.44 29.97
N PRO A 213 15.52 4.64 30.66
CA PRO A 213 16.20 5.10 31.87
C PRO A 213 17.09 6.33 31.64
N ALA A 214 17.75 6.42 30.48
CA ALA A 214 18.62 7.54 30.11
C ALA A 214 17.85 8.82 29.72
N ALA A 215 16.57 8.71 29.37
CA ALA A 215 15.73 9.86 29.03
C ALA A 215 15.00 10.45 30.25
N ILE A 216 14.92 9.70 31.35
CA ILE A 216 14.24 10.09 32.61
C ILE A 216 15.26 10.44 33.71
N SER A 217 16.55 10.18 33.49
CA SER A 217 17.66 10.60 34.36
C SER A 217 18.22 11.94 33.91
#